data_AF-A0A928IX81-F1
#
_entry.id   AF-A0A928IX81-F1
#
_cell.length_a   1.000
_cell.length_b   1.000
_cell.length_c   1.000
_cell.angle_alpha   90.00
_cell.angle_beta   90.00
_cell.angle_gamma   90.00
#
_symmetry.space_group_name_H-M   'P 1'
#
loop_
_entity.id
_entity.type
_entity.pdbx_description
1 polymer ?
#
loop_
_entity_poly.entity_id
_entity_poly.type
_entity_poly.pdbx_seq_one_letter_code
_entity_poly.pdbx_strand_id
1 'polypeptide(L)'
;MGDSTFVQTSLALWAFVAGLFLCAVYDVFRVLRLRRKVNGLVLFLADFAFCLVCTAVMLVLFFNLSFGKVRVYAFVFAVLGFFLWRKTVGLLFVTLVGKVIDFINGVALAVRTCLKRMLLNASRYLKTKIYCRRVVKKSKHGFGMLKNRNYKQKGIKNEQETYTS
;
A
#
# COMPACT_ATOMS: atom_id res chain seq x y z
N MET A 1 -47.53 23.47 29.95
CA MET A 1 -46.43 22.84 30.72
C MET A 1 -45.61 21.84 29.88
N GLY A 2 -46.11 21.34 28.73
CA GLY A 2 -45.36 20.45 27.83
C GLY A 2 -44.43 21.15 26.83
N ASP A 3 -44.60 22.44 26.59
CA ASP A 3 -43.87 23.16 25.55
C ASP A 3 -42.40 23.40 25.94
N SER A 4 -42.15 23.64 27.22
CA SER A 4 -40.81 23.93 27.74
C SER A 4 -39.90 22.70 27.79
N THR A 5 -40.45 21.50 27.98
CA THR A 5 -39.69 20.24 27.99
C THR A 5 -39.36 19.78 26.58
N PHE A 6 -40.29 19.96 25.63
CA PHE A 6 -40.10 19.58 24.23
C PHE A 6 -38.98 20.39 23.56
N VAL A 7 -38.93 21.70 23.86
CA VAL A 7 -37.85 22.58 23.39
C VAL A 7 -36.50 22.18 24.01
N GLN A 8 -36.46 21.75 25.27
CA GLN A 8 -35.22 21.28 25.92
C GLN A 8 -34.68 19.99 25.30
N THR A 9 -35.56 19.05 24.93
CA THR A 9 -35.16 17.80 24.27
C THR A 9 -34.68 18.01 22.84
N SER A 10 -35.32 18.90 22.08
CA SER A 10 -34.87 19.21 20.71
C SER A 10 -33.51 19.91 20.70
N LEU A 11 -33.26 20.80 21.66
CA LEU A 11 -31.96 21.41 21.92
C LEU A 11 -30.87 20.37 22.18
N ALA A 12 -31.17 19.36 23.00
CA ALA A 12 -30.22 18.28 23.31
C ALA A 12 -29.92 17.41 22.08
N LEU A 13 -30.93 17.12 21.24
CA LEU A 13 -30.73 16.36 20.00
C LEU A 13 -29.88 17.12 18.98
N TRP A 14 -30.11 18.43 18.81
CA TRP A 14 -29.28 19.26 17.94
C TRP A 14 -27.84 19.36 18.44
N ALA A 15 -27.64 19.45 19.77
CA ALA A 15 -26.30 19.41 20.36
C ALA A 15 -25.60 18.06 20.11
N PHE A 16 -26.34 16.96 20.19
CA PHE A 16 -25.83 15.62 19.90
C PHE A 16 -25.44 15.46 18.41
N VAL A 17 -26.28 15.92 17.48
CA VAL A 17 -26.00 15.90 16.05
C VAL A 17 -24.82 16.81 15.70
N ALA A 18 -24.72 17.99 16.31
CA ALA A 18 -23.57 18.87 16.14
C ALA A 18 -22.26 18.20 16.63
N GLY A 19 -22.31 17.49 17.77
CA GLY A 19 -21.19 16.68 18.27
C GLY A 19 -20.79 15.55 17.30
N LEU A 20 -21.77 14.86 16.70
CA LEU A 20 -21.53 13.85 15.67
C LEU A 20 -20.90 14.44 14.41
N PHE A 21 -21.40 15.59 13.94
CA PHE A 21 -20.86 16.30 12.78
C PHE A 21 -19.42 16.73 13.01
N LEU A 22 -19.11 17.27 14.19
CA LEU A 22 -17.75 17.63 14.57
C LEU A 22 -16.79 16.43 14.53
N CYS A 23 -17.29 15.27 14.96
CA CYS A 23 -16.54 14.03 14.96
C CYS A 23 -16.28 13.51 13.54
N ALA A 24 -17.28 13.61 12.65
CA ALA A 24 -17.11 13.28 11.23
C ALA A 24 -16.04 14.15 10.55
N VAL A 25 -16.04 15.46 10.83
CA VAL A 25 -15.01 16.38 10.34
C VAL A 25 -13.64 16.01 10.90
N TYR A 26 -13.53 15.72 12.21
CA TYR A 26 -12.27 15.29 12.84
C TYR A 26 -11.69 14.01 12.21
N ASP A 27 -12.53 13.03 11.93
CA ASP A 27 -12.08 11.78 11.30
C ASP A 27 -11.54 12.01 9.89
N VAL A 28 -12.14 12.90 9.10
CA VAL A 28 -11.61 13.28 7.77
C VAL A 28 -10.18 13.83 7.90
N PHE A 29 -9.94 14.72 8.86
CA PHE A 29 -8.59 15.23 9.14
C PHE A 29 -7.63 14.13 9.64
N ARG A 30 -8.12 13.18 10.45
CA ARG A 30 -7.33 12.04 10.94
C ARG A 30 -6.92 11.08 9.81
N VAL A 31 -7.82 10.79 8.87
CA VAL A 31 -7.54 9.96 7.69
C VAL A 31 -6.53 10.65 6.77
N LEU A 32 -6.69 11.96 6.57
CA LEU A 32 -5.74 12.77 5.80
C LEU A 32 -4.33 12.76 6.44
N ARG A 33 -4.25 12.79 7.78
CA ARG A 33 -3.00 12.62 8.54
C ARG A 33 -2.36 11.25 8.37
N LEU A 34 -3.14 10.16 8.30
CA LEU A 34 -2.58 8.81 8.12
C LEU A 34 -2.04 8.58 6.70
N ARG A 35 -2.62 9.27 5.70
CA ARG A 35 -2.27 9.10 4.27
C ARG A 35 -1.02 9.86 3.84
N ARG A 36 -0.65 10.95 4.51
CA ARG A 36 0.60 11.67 4.22
C ARG A 36 1.61 11.38 5.34
N LYS A 37 2.88 11.15 4.99
CA LYS A 37 4.01 11.42 5.90
C LYS A 37 4.03 12.93 6.15
N VAL A 38 3.15 13.42 7.01
CA VAL A 38 2.95 14.85 7.24
C VAL A 38 4.05 15.40 8.12
N ASN A 39 4.71 16.46 7.65
CA ASN A 39 5.63 17.29 8.41
C ASN A 39 4.92 17.90 9.63
N GLY A 40 5.64 18.16 10.73
CA GLY A 40 5.07 18.65 12.00
C GLY A 40 4.18 19.90 11.88
N LEU A 41 4.44 20.77 10.90
CA LEU A 41 3.61 21.95 10.58
C LEU A 41 2.18 21.58 10.16
N VAL A 42 1.99 20.49 9.42
CA VAL A 42 0.65 20.07 8.97
C VAL A 42 -0.13 19.46 10.14
N LEU A 43 0.56 18.79 11.08
CA LEU A 43 -0.04 18.38 12.35
C LEU A 43 -0.54 19.60 13.13
N PHE A 44 0.31 20.61 13.28
CA PHE A 44 -0.02 21.82 14.01
C PHE A 44 -1.21 22.57 13.39
N LEU A 45 -1.22 22.73 12.07
CA LEU A 45 -2.31 23.40 11.36
C LEU A 45 -3.62 22.61 11.43
N ALA A 46 -3.56 21.27 11.42
CA ALA A 46 -4.73 20.43 11.60
C ALA A 46 -5.30 20.51 13.01
N ASP A 47 -4.45 20.50 14.05
CA ASP A 47 -4.89 20.70 15.44
C ASP A 47 -5.48 22.10 15.65
N PHE A 48 -4.89 23.12 15.04
CA PHE A 48 -5.40 24.50 15.10
C PHE A 48 -6.75 24.65 14.38
N ALA A 49 -6.88 24.06 13.18
CA ALA A 49 -8.14 24.06 12.44
C ALA A 49 -9.24 23.29 13.19
N PHE A 50 -8.90 22.15 13.81
CA PHE A 50 -9.85 21.39 14.62
C PHE A 50 -10.29 22.18 15.86
N CYS A 51 -9.36 22.85 16.54
CA CYS A 51 -9.68 23.73 17.67
C CYS A 51 -10.62 24.86 17.25
N LEU A 52 -10.40 25.46 16.08
CA LEU A 52 -11.23 26.54 15.53
C LEU A 52 -12.63 26.05 15.16
N VAL A 53 -12.76 24.87 14.55
CA VAL A 53 -14.06 24.24 14.25
C VAL A 53 -14.80 23.87 15.53
N CYS A 54 -14.11 23.30 16.52
CA CYS A 54 -14.68 22.97 17.81
C CYS A 54 -15.20 24.22 18.52
N THR A 55 -14.40 25.28 18.52
CA THR A 55 -14.79 26.57 19.10
C THR A 55 -15.99 27.15 18.37
N ALA A 56 -15.97 27.19 17.03
CA ALA A 56 -17.06 27.74 16.22
C ALA A 56 -18.39 27.00 16.44
N VAL A 57 -18.39 25.68 16.47
CA VAL A 57 -19.62 24.91 16.68
C VAL A 57 -20.15 25.04 18.11
N MET A 58 -19.26 25.05 19.11
CA MET A 58 -19.67 25.32 20.49
C MET A 58 -20.24 26.73 20.63
N LEU A 59 -19.65 27.72 19.94
CA LEU A 59 -20.12 29.10 19.93
C LEU A 59 -21.48 29.22 19.24
N VAL A 60 -21.70 28.56 18.09
CA VAL A 60 -23.01 28.50 17.42
C VAL A 60 -24.06 27.84 18.31
N LEU A 61 -23.70 26.76 19.02
CA LEU A 61 -24.56 26.11 20.01
C LEU A 61 -24.91 27.02 21.18
N PHE A 62 -23.97 27.82 21.69
CA PHE A 62 -24.27 28.77 22.76
C PHE A 62 -25.12 29.96 22.28
N PHE A 63 -24.89 30.44 21.06
CA PHE A 63 -25.51 31.66 20.54
C PHE A 63 -26.93 31.43 19.98
N ASN A 64 -27.14 30.39 19.18
CA ASN A 64 -28.45 30.14 18.55
C ASN A 64 -29.47 29.49 19.50
N LEU A 65 -28.99 28.65 20.42
CA LEU A 65 -29.87 27.69 21.12
C LEU A 65 -30.12 28.06 22.59
N SER A 66 -29.33 28.98 23.16
CA SER A 66 -29.39 29.26 24.60
C SER A 66 -29.67 30.70 25.00
N PHE A 67 -29.85 31.65 24.07
CA PHE A 67 -30.00 33.09 24.39
C PHE A 67 -28.96 33.57 25.45
N GLY A 68 -27.73 33.03 25.40
CA GLY A 68 -26.65 33.35 26.35
C GLY A 68 -26.61 32.56 27.67
N LYS A 69 -27.48 31.57 27.91
CA LYS A 69 -27.44 30.73 29.13
C LYS A 69 -26.67 29.42 28.93
N VAL A 70 -25.54 29.26 29.61
CA VAL A 70 -24.68 28.06 29.50
C VAL A 70 -25.42 26.82 30.03
N ARG A 71 -25.86 25.92 29.15
CA ARG A 71 -26.54 24.66 29.48
C ARG A 71 -25.55 23.49 29.45
N VAL A 72 -25.04 23.12 30.63
CA VAL A 72 -23.99 22.10 30.82
C VAL A 72 -24.36 20.73 30.22
N TYR A 73 -25.65 20.36 30.18
CA TYR A 73 -26.09 19.10 29.59
C TYR A 73 -25.81 19.00 28.08
N ALA A 74 -25.90 20.09 27.31
CA ALA A 74 -25.56 20.09 25.90
C ALA A 74 -24.07 19.77 25.66
N PHE A 75 -23.21 20.25 26.57
CA PHE A 75 -21.78 19.95 26.57
C PHE A 75 -21.52 18.46 26.83
N VAL A 76 -22.22 17.88 27.80
CA VAL A 76 -22.12 16.46 28.16
C VAL A 76 -22.56 15.57 27.01
N PHE A 77 -23.66 15.89 26.32
CA PHE A 77 -24.13 15.14 25.14
C PHE A 77 -23.18 15.26 23.93
N ALA A 78 -22.55 16.42 23.72
CA ALA A 78 -21.54 16.57 22.67
C ALA A 78 -20.29 15.70 22.95
N VAL A 79 -19.82 15.66 24.20
CA VAL A 79 -18.69 14.81 24.63
C VAL A 79 -19.06 13.32 24.55
N LEU A 80 -20.28 12.96 24.94
CA LEU A 80 -20.80 11.58 24.82
C LEU A 80 -20.88 11.13 23.37
N GLY A 81 -21.45 11.95 22.48
CA GLY A 81 -21.52 11.67 21.05
C GLY A 81 -20.13 11.48 20.43
N PHE A 82 -19.16 12.29 20.84
CA PHE A 82 -17.76 12.17 20.43
C PHE A 82 -17.12 10.84 20.89
N PHE A 83 -17.34 10.44 22.15
CA PHE A 83 -16.75 9.22 22.69
C PHE A 83 -17.35 7.96 22.09
N LEU A 84 -18.67 7.97 21.85
CA LEU A 84 -19.40 6.88 21.22
C LEU A 84 -18.92 6.66 19.78
N TRP A 85 -18.79 7.74 19.00
CA TRP A 85 -18.30 7.67 17.63
C TRP A 85 -16.85 7.18 17.55
N ARG A 86 -15.98 7.66 18.45
CA ARG A 86 -14.57 7.25 18.53
C ARG A 86 -14.42 5.74 18.75
N LYS A 87 -15.28 5.12 19.55
CA LYS A 87 -15.27 3.67 19.80
C LYS A 87 -15.72 2.87 18.56
N THR A 88 -16.75 3.33 17.86
CA THR A 88 -17.28 2.66 16.66
C THR A 88 -16.32 2.77 15.48
N VAL A 89 -15.79 3.97 15.20
CA VAL A 89 -14.95 4.19 14.02
C VAL A 89 -13.52 3.68 14.23
N GLY A 90 -13.00 3.68 15.46
CA GLY A 90 -11.69 3.09 15.76
C GLY A 90 -11.56 1.63 15.29
N LEU A 91 -12.64 0.85 15.39
CA LEU A 91 -12.66 -0.56 14.97
C LEU A 91 -12.74 -0.71 13.43
N LEU A 92 -13.60 0.10 12.79
CA LEU A 92 -13.75 0.12 11.33
C LEU A 92 -12.45 0.56 10.64
N PHE A 93 -11.75 1.51 11.27
CA PHE A 93 -10.52 2.06 10.73
C PHE A 93 -9.36 1.06 10.77
N VAL A 94 -9.18 0.32 11.87
CA VAL A 94 -8.18 -0.76 11.96
C VAL A 94 -8.45 -1.82 10.91
N THR A 95 -9.71 -2.18 10.70
CA THR A 95 -10.11 -3.20 9.72
C THR A 95 -9.88 -2.76 8.27
N LEU A 96 -10.20 -1.50 7.93
CA LEU A 96 -10.00 -0.97 6.58
C LEU A 96 -8.52 -0.77 6.27
N VAL A 97 -7.73 -0.23 7.21
CA VAL A 97 -6.29 -0.01 7.02
C VAL A 97 -5.55 -1.33 6.91
N GLY A 98 -5.89 -2.33 7.74
CA GLY A 98 -5.33 -3.69 7.64
C GLY A 98 -5.55 -4.29 6.24
N LYS A 99 -6.79 -4.25 5.73
CA LYS A 99 -7.12 -4.75 4.39
C LYS A 99 -6.34 -4.06 3.26
N VAL A 100 -6.17 -2.74 3.34
CA VAL A 100 -5.41 -1.99 2.32
C VAL A 100 -3.93 -2.31 2.38
N ILE A 101 -3.34 -2.43 3.58
CA ILE A 101 -1.94 -2.80 3.76
C ILE A 101 -1.69 -4.23 3.23
N ASP A 102 -2.58 -5.17 3.55
CA ASP A 102 -2.49 -6.54 3.06
C ASP A 102 -2.60 -6.61 1.53
N PHE A 103 -3.46 -5.79 0.94
CA PHE A 103 -3.57 -5.69 -0.52
C PHE A 103 -2.28 -5.15 -1.15
N ILE A 104 -1.71 -4.07 -0.62
CA ILE A 104 -0.46 -3.49 -1.12
C ILE A 104 0.70 -4.48 -0.98
N ASN A 105 0.81 -5.14 0.16
CA ASN A 105 1.85 -6.14 0.42
C ASN A 105 1.68 -7.36 -0.51
N GLY A 106 0.44 -7.80 -0.76
CA GLY A 106 0.13 -8.86 -1.72
C GLY A 106 0.55 -8.50 -3.14
N VAL A 107 0.22 -7.29 -3.60
CA VAL A 107 0.64 -6.78 -4.91
C VAL A 107 2.15 -6.65 -5.01
N ALA A 108 2.81 -6.08 -3.99
CA ALA A 108 4.27 -5.95 -3.96
C ALA A 108 4.97 -7.31 -4.00
N LEU A 109 4.47 -8.31 -3.25
CA LEU A 109 4.97 -9.69 -3.32
C LEU A 109 4.75 -10.31 -4.69
N ALA A 110 3.58 -10.12 -5.29
CA ALA A 110 3.26 -10.62 -6.62
C ALA A 110 4.21 -10.04 -7.68
N VAL A 111 4.42 -8.72 -7.66
CA VAL A 111 5.37 -8.03 -8.55
C VAL A 111 6.79 -8.55 -8.34
N ARG A 112 7.25 -8.66 -7.08
CA ARG A 112 8.60 -9.14 -6.76
C ARG A 112 8.81 -10.58 -7.21
N THR A 113 7.81 -11.44 -7.03
CA THR A 113 7.85 -12.85 -7.44
C THR A 113 7.83 -12.98 -8.96
N CYS A 114 7.03 -12.16 -9.64
CA CYS A 114 6.97 -12.09 -11.09
C CYS A 114 8.32 -11.63 -11.68
N LEU A 115 8.89 -10.53 -11.16
CA LEU A 115 10.21 -10.04 -11.54
C LEU A 115 11.31 -11.08 -11.34
N LYS A 116 11.34 -11.76 -10.18
CA LYS A 116 12.30 -12.85 -9.93
C LYS A 116 12.11 -14.00 -10.92
N ARG A 117 10.87 -14.42 -11.21
CA ARG A 117 10.60 -15.46 -12.22
C ARG A 117 11.11 -15.05 -13.59
N MET A 118 10.85 -13.82 -14.02
CA MET A 118 11.29 -13.30 -15.31
C MET A 118 12.82 -13.26 -15.41
N LEU A 119 13.49 -12.72 -14.39
CA LEU A 119 14.95 -12.67 -14.31
C LEU A 119 15.59 -14.06 -14.28
N LEU A 120 15.05 -14.98 -13.48
CA LEU A 120 15.55 -16.35 -13.42
C LEU A 120 15.36 -17.07 -14.75
N ASN A 121 14.21 -16.93 -15.40
CA ASN A 121 13.96 -17.57 -16.70
C ASN A 121 14.88 -17.01 -17.79
N ALA A 122 15.08 -15.69 -17.82
CA ALA A 122 16.05 -15.04 -18.72
C ALA A 122 17.48 -15.53 -18.47
N SER A 123 17.89 -15.66 -17.20
CA SER A 123 19.22 -16.16 -16.84
C SER A 123 19.43 -17.62 -17.26
N ARG A 124 18.40 -18.46 -17.14
CA ARG A 124 18.43 -19.86 -17.61
C ARG A 124 18.57 -19.90 -19.13
N TYR A 125 17.80 -19.08 -19.86
CA TYR A 125 17.89 -18.99 -21.31
C TYR A 125 19.29 -18.59 -21.79
N LEU A 126 19.89 -17.58 -21.14
CA LEU A 126 21.24 -17.12 -21.48
C LEU A 126 22.29 -18.19 -21.18
N LYS A 127 22.21 -18.84 -20.00
CA LYS A 127 23.12 -19.93 -19.62
C LYS A 127 23.04 -21.10 -20.61
N THR A 128 21.83 -21.52 -21.00
CA THR A 128 21.64 -22.58 -22.01
C THR A 128 22.24 -22.20 -23.36
N LYS A 129 22.02 -20.95 -23.82
CA LYS A 129 22.60 -20.46 -25.08
C LYS A 129 24.14 -20.45 -25.06
N ILE A 130 24.74 -20.05 -23.94
CA ILE A 130 26.20 -20.05 -23.76
C ILE A 130 26.74 -21.50 -23.70
N TYR A 131 26.07 -22.38 -22.96
CA TYR A 131 26.44 -23.79 -22.85
C TYR A 131 26.42 -24.48 -24.22
N CYS A 132 25.31 -24.37 -24.96
CA CYS A 132 25.21 -24.93 -26.31
C CYS A 132 26.28 -24.38 -27.27
N ARG A 133 26.59 -23.07 -27.21
CA ARG A 133 27.68 -22.48 -28.01
C ARG A 133 29.06 -23.09 -27.69
N ARG A 134 29.36 -23.35 -26.41
CA ARG A 134 30.63 -23.98 -26.01
C ARG A 134 30.71 -25.43 -26.49
N VAL A 135 29.63 -26.19 -26.33
CA VAL A 135 29.57 -27.59 -26.80
C VAL A 135 29.75 -27.68 -28.31
N VAL A 136 29.05 -26.84 -29.10
CA VAL A 136 29.16 -26.83 -30.57
C VAL A 136 30.58 -26.46 -31.03
N LYS A 137 31.22 -25.46 -30.40
CA LYS A 137 32.63 -25.14 -30.72
C LYS A 137 33.58 -26.30 -30.42
N LYS A 138 33.40 -26.98 -29.30
CA LYS A 138 34.20 -28.15 -28.92
C LYS A 138 34.00 -29.32 -29.89
N SER A 139 32.76 -29.58 -30.31
CA SER A 139 32.45 -30.61 -31.30
C SER A 139 33.05 -30.31 -32.68
N LYS A 140 33.03 -29.05 -33.15
CA LYS A 140 33.67 -28.68 -34.42
C LYS A 140 35.18 -28.89 -34.41
N HIS A 141 35.85 -28.56 -33.30
CA HIS A 141 37.28 -28.76 -33.16
C HIS A 141 37.64 -30.25 -33.12
N GLY A 142 36.89 -31.07 -32.37
CA GLY A 142 37.05 -32.52 -32.35
C GLY A 142 36.83 -33.18 -33.71
N PHE A 143 35.81 -32.73 -34.45
CA PHE A 143 35.53 -33.24 -35.80
C PHE A 143 36.64 -32.90 -36.80
N GLY A 144 37.22 -31.71 -36.71
CA GLY A 144 38.40 -31.32 -37.50
C GLY A 144 39.61 -32.23 -37.25
N MET A 145 39.85 -32.61 -35.99
CA MET A 145 40.93 -33.54 -35.64
C MET A 145 40.71 -34.94 -36.22
N LEU A 146 39.48 -35.46 -36.22
CA LEU A 146 39.15 -36.76 -36.81
C LEU A 146 39.33 -36.80 -38.32
N LYS A 147 38.98 -35.71 -39.01
CA LYS A 147 39.18 -35.58 -40.47
C LYS A 147 40.66 -35.58 -40.83
N ASN A 148 41.49 -34.84 -40.09
CA ASN A 148 42.92 -34.79 -40.33
C ASN A 148 43.59 -36.16 -40.07
N ARG A 149 43.15 -36.88 -39.03
CA ARG A 149 43.64 -38.23 -38.72
C ARG A 149 43.33 -39.24 -39.83
N ASN A 150 42.13 -39.17 -40.42
CA ASN A 150 41.76 -40.01 -41.57
C ASN A 150 42.59 -39.72 -42.83
N TYR A 151 42.87 -38.43 -43.11
CA TYR A 151 43.74 -38.05 -44.23
C TYR A 151 45.15 -38.61 -44.07
N LYS A 152 45.73 -38.48 -42.87
CA LYS A 152 47.05 -39.02 -42.56
C LYS A 152 47.12 -40.54 -42.71
N GLN A 153 46.08 -41.27 -42.27
CA GLN A 153 46.03 -42.73 -42.45
C GLN A 153 45.89 -43.15 -43.92
N LYS A 154 45.13 -42.42 -44.74
CA LYS A 154 45.05 -42.69 -46.18
C LYS A 154 46.38 -42.45 -46.89
N GLY A 155 47.10 -41.38 -46.53
CA GLY A 155 48.45 -41.12 -47.06
C GLY A 155 49.41 -42.27 -46.77
N ILE A 156 49.44 -42.75 -45.52
CA ILE A 156 50.30 -43.88 -45.12
C ILE A 156 49.96 -45.17 -45.88
N LYS A 157 48.67 -45.46 -46.09
CA LYS A 157 48.25 -46.64 -46.88
C LYS A 157 48.69 -46.57 -48.34
N ASN A 158 48.50 -45.42 -48.98
CA ASN A 158 48.88 -45.23 -50.38
C ASN A 158 50.41 -45.30 -50.56
N GLU A 159 51.15 -44.77 -49.59
CA GLU A 159 52.61 -44.83 -49.56
C GLU A 159 53.09 -46.28 -49.41
N GLN A 160 52.46 -47.09 -48.56
CA GLN A 160 52.76 -48.52 -48.45
C GLN A 160 52.46 -49.32 -49.73
N GLU A 161 51.35 -49.03 -50.42
CA GLU A 161 51.00 -49.71 -51.69
C GLU A 161 52.01 -49.41 -52.82
N THR A 162 52.62 -48.22 -52.80
CA THR A 162 53.62 -47.78 -53.80
C THR A 162 54.97 -48.48 -53.63
N TYR A 163 55.36 -48.87 -52.41
CA TYR A 163 56.61 -49.61 -52.16
C TYR A 163 56.49 -51.13 -52.34
N THR A 164 55.26 -51.64 -52.49
CA THR A 164 54.97 -53.06 -52.74
C THR A 164 54.62 -53.40 -54.19
N SER A 165 54.63 -52.40 -55.09
CA SER A 165 54.45 -52.56 -56.55
C SER A 165 55.80 -52.46 -57.27
#